data_AF-A0A947TJX8-F1
#
_entry.id   AF-A0A947TJX8-F1
#
_cell.length_a   1.000
_cell.length_b   1.000
_cell.length_c   1.000
_cell.angle_alpha   90.00
_cell.angle_beta   90.00
_cell.angle_gamma   90.00
#
_symmetry.space_group_name_H-M   'P 1'
#
loop_
_entity.id
_entity.type
_entity.pdbx_description
1 polymer ?
#
loop_
_entity_poly.entity_id
_entity_poly.type
_entity_poly.pdbx_seq_one_letter_code
_entity_poly.pdbx_strand_id
1 'polypeptide(L)' 'MIDYCLAGFMAPVYIGTTPQAFLLALPLIAVISVVYKATKMEEIKFAPFVWQVFLLFCSIIVFMVLTAIVLFVFMKLTVG' A
#
# COMPACT_ATOMS: atom_id res chain seq x y z
N MET A 1 -11.27 -15.32 -27.69
CA MET A 1 -10.10 -14.49 -27.28
C MET A 1 -10.46 -13.56 -26.13
N ILE A 2 -11.59 -12.83 -26.20
CA ILE A 2 -12.12 -12.03 -25.08
C ILE A 2 -12.52 -12.87 -23.86
N ASP A 3 -13.00 -14.10 -24.07
CA ASP A 3 -13.38 -15.01 -22.97
C ASP A 3 -12.21 -15.37 -22.05
N TYR A 4 -11.00 -15.53 -22.60
CA TYR A 4 -9.79 -15.78 -21.82
C TYR A 4 -9.36 -14.55 -21.00
N CYS A 5 -9.57 -13.34 -21.55
CA CYS A 5 -9.31 -12.10 -20.82
C CYS A 5 -10.29 -11.92 -19.65
N LEU A 6 -11.59 -12.15 -19.88
CA LEU A 6 -12.61 -12.07 -18.84
C LEU A 6 -12.41 -13.13 -17.74
N ALA A 7 -12.03 -14.35 -18.11
CA ALA A 7 -11.72 -15.41 -17.16
C ALA A 7 -10.52 -15.06 -16.25
N GLY A 8 -9.52 -14.35 -16.78
CA GLY A 8 -8.37 -13.87 -16.00
C GLY A 8 -8.73 -12.84 -14.92
N PHE A 9 -9.73 -11.99 -15.18
CA PHE A 9 -10.23 -11.02 -14.18
C PHE A 9 -11.14 -11.65 -13.12
N MET A 10 -11.79 -12.78 -13.44
CA MET A 10 -12.67 -13.50 -12.52
C MET A 10 -11.96 -14.58 -11.72
N ALA A 11 -10.72 -14.94 -12.08
CA ALA A 11 -9.91 -15.87 -11.33
C ALA A 11 -9.39 -15.22 -10.04
N PRO A 12 -9.49 -15.89 -8.87
CA PRO A 12 -8.92 -15.37 -7.65
C PRO A 12 -7.40 -15.27 -7.78
N VAL A 13 -6.87 -14.06 -7.65
CA VAL A 13 -5.42 -13.85 -7.61
C VAL A 13 -4.92 -14.30 -6.25
N TYR A 14 -4.08 -15.33 -6.24
CA TYR A 14 -3.42 -15.77 -5.02
C TYR A 14 -2.31 -14.79 -4.64
N ILE A 15 -2.56 -13.99 -3.61
CA ILE A 15 -1.57 -13.10 -3.01
C ILE A 15 -0.99 -13.83 -1.80
N GLY A 16 0.20 -14.40 -1.97
CA GLY A 16 0.90 -15.07 -0.87
C GLY A 16 1.26 -14.10 0.25
N THR A 17 1.47 -14.61 1.46
CA THR A 17 1.94 -13.83 2.62
C THR A 17 3.47 -13.62 2.60
N THR A 18 4.08 -13.65 1.42
CA THR A 18 5.52 -13.48 1.26
C THR A 18 5.91 -12.00 1.39
N PRO A 19 7.11 -11.68 1.89
CA PRO A 19 7.60 -10.30 1.94
C PRO A 19 7.61 -9.62 0.56
N GLN A 20 7.74 -10.40 -0.51
CA GLN A 20 7.73 -9.91 -1.89
C GLN A 20 6.34 -9.44 -2.33
N ALA A 21 5.28 -10.15 -1.93
CA ALA A 21 3.90 -9.74 -2.20
C ALA A 21 3.58 -8.40 -1.51
N PHE A 22 4.21 -8.13 -0.36
CA PHE A 22 4.08 -6.85 0.33
C PHE A 22 4.66 -5.67 -0.47
N LEU A 23 5.73 -5.90 -1.24
CA LEU A 23 6.33 -4.87 -2.11
C LEU A 23 5.39 -4.45 -3.25
N LEU A 24 4.44 -5.32 -3.66
CA LEU A 24 3.43 -4.98 -4.65
C LEU A 24 2.47 -3.88 -4.16
N ALA A 25 2.37 -3.67 -2.85
CA ALA A 25 1.58 -2.58 -2.28
C ALA A 25 2.28 -1.21 -2.39
N LEU A 26 3.62 -1.16 -2.48
CA LEU A 26 4.38 0.10 -2.57
C LEU A 26 3.96 0.99 -3.74
N PRO A 27 3.85 0.52 -5.00
CA PRO A 27 3.42 1.38 -6.11
C PRO A 27 2.00 1.92 -5.89
N LEU A 28 1.09 1.11 -5.32
CA LEU A 28 -0.26 1.55 -5.01
C LEU A 28 -0.28 2.67 -3.96
N ILE A 29 0.50 2.50 -2.87
CA ILE A 29 0.62 3.49 -1.79
C ILE A 29 1.24 4.78 -2.31
N ALA A 30 2.23 4.70 -3.19
CA ALA A 30 2.84 5.87 -3.82
C ALA A 30 1.83 6.68 -4.66
N VAL A 31 0.96 6.00 -5.43
CA VAL A 31 -0.09 6.70 -6.19
C VAL A 31 -1.11 7.34 -5.26
N ILE A 32 -1.55 6.62 -4.23
CA ILE A 32 -2.53 7.15 -3.26
C ILE A 32 -1.97 8.36 -2.51
N SER A 33 -0.70 8.35 -2.11
CA SER A 33 -0.08 9.47 -1.39
C SER A 33 0.01 10.73 -2.27
N VAL A 34 0.33 10.58 -3.55
CA VAL A 34 0.33 11.67 -4.54
C VAL A 34 -1.08 12.24 -4.71
N VAL A 35 -2.07 11.39 -5.01
CA VAL A 35 -3.46 11.83 -5.29
C VAL A 35 -4.11 12.46 -4.06
N TYR A 36 -3.93 11.85 -2.88
CA TYR A 36 -4.44 12.42 -1.63
C TYR A 36 -3.87 13.81 -1.38
N LYS A 37 -2.54 13.98 -1.53
CA LYS A 37 -1.93 15.28 -1.26
C LYS A 37 -2.26 16.32 -2.32
N ALA A 38 -2.41 15.91 -3.58
CA ALA A 38 -2.78 16.79 -4.68
C ALA A 38 -4.21 17.34 -4.53
N THR A 39 -5.15 16.52 -4.05
CA THR A 39 -6.55 16.95 -3.83
C THR A 39 -6.74 17.81 -2.58
N LYS A 40 -5.85 17.69 -1.60
CA LYS A 40 -5.91 18.42 -0.32
C LYS A 40 -5.22 19.79 -0.34
N MET A 41 -4.36 20.08 -1.32
CA MET A 41 -3.60 21.32 -1.39
C MET A 41 -4.28 22.33 -2.31
N GLU A 42 -4.46 23.56 -1.83
CA GLU A 42 -4.97 24.68 -2.62
C GLU A 42 -3.90 25.25 -3.57
N GLU A 43 -2.61 25.18 -3.18
CA GLU A 43 -1.46 25.58 -4.03
C GLU A 43 -0.45 24.43 -4.15
N ILE A 44 -0.14 24.02 -5.39
CA ILE A 44 0.87 22.99 -5.66
C ILE A 44 2.22 23.67 -5.92
N LYS A 45 3.04 23.78 -4.87
CA LYS A 45 4.47 24.15 -4.99
C LYS A 45 5.31 22.88 -5.09
N PHE A 46 6.05 22.70 -6.19
CA PHE A 46 6.68 21.42 -6.57
C PHE A 46 7.59 20.82 -5.48
N ALA A 47 8.52 21.61 -4.92
CA ALA A 47 9.45 21.14 -3.88
C ALA A 47 8.76 20.73 -2.56
N PRO A 48 7.92 21.58 -1.93
CA PRO A 48 7.22 21.19 -0.70
C PRO A 48 6.15 20.12 -0.95
N PHE A 49 5.57 20.05 -2.14
CA PHE A 49 4.62 19.01 -2.52
C PHE A 49 5.29 17.62 -2.50
N VAL A 50 6.43 17.47 -3.19
CA VAL A 50 7.17 16.19 -3.24
C VAL A 50 7.59 15.75 -1.84
N TRP A 51 8.08 16.68 -1.01
CA TRP A 51 8.47 16.37 0.37
C TRP A 51 7.28 15.88 1.21
N GLN A 52 6.13 16.52 1.08
CA GLN A 52 4.93 16.12 1.84
C GLN A 52 4.33 14.80 1.36
N VAL A 53 4.37 14.53 0.05
CA VAL A 53 3.99 13.22 -0.52
C VAL A 53 4.92 12.13 0.00
N PHE A 54 6.23 12.38 0.02
CA PHE A 54 7.23 11.46 0.53
C PHE A 54 7.03 11.16 2.02
N LEU A 55 6.79 12.18 2.84
CA LEU A 55 6.47 12.00 4.27
C LEU A 55 5.21 11.16 4.48
N LEU A 56 4.16 11.39 3.69
CA LEU A 56 2.93 10.62 3.78
C LEU A 56 3.14 9.16 3.38
N PHE A 57 3.86 8.93 2.28
CA PHE A 57 4.24 7.60 1.82
C PHE A 57 5.02 6.83 2.90
N CYS A 58 6.04 7.45 3.47
CA CYS A 58 6.87 6.85 4.50
C CYS A 58 6.07 6.55 5.78
N SER A 59 5.16 7.46 6.17
CA SER A 59 4.26 7.26 7.31
C SER A 59 3.36 6.03 7.14
N ILE A 60 2.78 5.83 5.95
CA ILE A 60 1.92 4.67 5.66
C ILE A 60 2.74 3.37 5.74
N ILE A 61 3.96 3.35 5.21
CA ILE A 61 4.83 2.17 5.29
C ILE A 61 5.13 1.80 6.74
N VAL A 62 5.55 2.79 7.55
CA VAL A 62 5.84 2.58 8.97
C VAL A 62 4.60 2.03 9.69
N PHE A 63 3.42 2.58 9.43
CA PHE A 63 2.17 2.12 10.00
C PHE A 63 1.84 0.66 9.62
N MET A 64 2.04 0.29 8.35
CA MET A 64 1.82 -1.09 7.91
C MET A 64 2.78 -2.07 8.60
N VAL A 65 4.05 -1.72 8.72
CA VAL A 65 5.06 -2.57 9.40
C VAL A 65 4.71 -2.73 10.88
N LEU A 66 4.34 -1.64 11.56
CA LEU A 66 3.89 -1.71 12.96
C LEU A 66 2.68 -2.62 13.11
N THR A 67 1.69 -2.50 12.23
CA THR A 67 0.49 -3.34 12.25
C THR A 67 0.84 -4.81 12.03
N ALA A 68 1.73 -5.12 11.08
CA ALA A 68 2.19 -6.49 10.84
C ALA A 68 2.88 -7.09 12.07
N ILE A 69 3.73 -6.32 12.77
CA ILE A 69 4.39 -6.76 14.00
C ILE A 69 3.36 -6.98 15.11
N VAL A 70 2.44 -6.04 15.32
CA VAL A 70 1.39 -6.15 16.34
C VAL A 70 0.53 -7.39 16.10
N LEU A 71 0.11 -7.63 14.86
CA LEU A 71 -0.66 -8.83 14.52
C LEU A 71 0.14 -10.12 14.75
N PHE A 72 1.43 -10.12 14.42
CA PHE A 72 2.30 -11.26 14.67
C PHE A 72 2.44 -11.57 16.17
N VAL A 73 2.68 -10.54 16.98
CA VAL A 73 2.77 -10.66 18.44
C VAL A 73 1.43 -11.10 19.03
N PHE A 74 0.33 -10.51 18.58
CA PHE A 74 -1.02 -10.85 19.03
C PHE A 74 -1.38 -12.31 18.71
N MET A 75 -1.07 -12.77 17.50
CA MET A 75 -1.23 -14.17 17.10
C MET A 75 -0.41 -15.10 18.00
N LYS A 76 0.86 -14.74 18.25
CA LYS A 76 1.75 -15.53 19.12
C LYS A 76 1.26 -15.60 20.57
N LEU A 77 0.67 -14.53 21.09
CA LEU A 77 0.13 -14.48 22.46
C LEU A 77 -1.19 -15.24 22.62
N THR A 78 -2.02 -15.29 21.56
CA THR A 78 -3.36 -15.90 21.63
C THR A 78 -3.34 -17.40 21.32
N VAL A 79 -2.44 -17.83 20.44
CA VAL A 79 -2.35 -19.21 19.94
C VAL A 79 -1.21 -20.01 20.60
N GLY A 80 -0.24 -19.33 21.20
CA GLY A 80 0.84 -19.94 21.99
C GLY A 80 0.49 -20.03 23.46
#